data_AF-A0A1J5TPB7-F1
#
_entry.id   AF-A0A1J5TPB7-F1
#
_cell.length_a   1.000
_cell.length_b   1.000
_cell.length_c   1.000
_cell.angle_alpha   90.00
_cell.angle_beta   90.00
_cell.angle_gamma   90.00
#
_symmetry.space_group_name_H-M   'P 1'
#
loop_
_entity.id
_entity.type
_entity.pdbx_description
1 polymer ?
#
loop_
_entity_poly.entity_id
_entity_poly.type
_entity_poly.pdbx_seq_one_letter_code
_entity_poly.pdbx_strand_id
1 'polypeptide(L)'
;MKEPGKGEVAKLFISIIGKKLTIEEASSESELSIDRVAELISNQESLKFFKKEENKDLKISCNYSWISENLSAKIKLRTKEIEEINAIMETKFPKHAKEYWSDDSNITRDLVSRTLGEWIESELSFLAGFCLWFREKELDGNTDLSTLISDAVGENVSASGTIEFDRKRLELLKTLTTNALISLKDMSPAGKIAYRSMDVAIIKGISDGDEDYANKMKNRTLPQEKAWWKFW
;
A
#
# COMPACT_ATOMS: atom_id res chain seq x y z
N MET A 1 -8.99 2.77 17.78
CA MET A 1 -10.32 2.14 17.55
C MET A 1 -10.10 0.69 17.17
N LYS A 2 -10.97 -0.26 17.56
CA LYS A 2 -10.87 -1.67 17.09
C LYS A 2 -11.23 -1.72 15.60
N GLU A 3 -10.35 -2.28 14.78
CA GLU A 3 -10.51 -2.48 13.33
C GLU A 3 -11.47 -3.66 12.99
N PRO A 4 -11.91 -3.82 11.72
CA PRO A 4 -12.83 -4.90 11.32
C PRO A 4 -12.29 -6.32 11.54
N GLY A 5 -10.96 -6.48 11.67
CA GLY A 5 -10.32 -7.76 11.94
C GLY A 5 -10.33 -8.72 10.74
N LYS A 6 -10.63 -10.00 11.01
CA LYS A 6 -10.59 -11.12 10.05
C LYS A 6 -11.97 -11.76 9.78
N GLY A 7 -13.00 -11.34 10.51
CA GLY A 7 -14.31 -11.99 10.50
C GLY A 7 -15.25 -11.47 9.40
N GLU A 8 -16.53 -11.80 9.52
CA GLU A 8 -17.55 -11.47 8.52
C GLU A 8 -17.73 -9.96 8.32
N VAL A 9 -17.44 -9.13 9.34
CA VAL A 9 -17.39 -7.66 9.20
C VAL A 9 -16.35 -7.25 8.17
N ALA A 10 -15.15 -7.84 8.22
CA ALA A 10 -14.09 -7.58 7.26
C ALA A 10 -14.44 -8.13 5.86
N LYS A 11 -15.05 -9.32 5.79
CA LYS A 11 -15.55 -9.91 4.53
C LYS A 11 -16.56 -8.97 3.86
N LEU A 12 -17.57 -8.52 4.61
CA LEU A 12 -18.58 -7.59 4.13
C LEU A 12 -17.96 -6.27 3.69
N PHE A 13 -17.08 -5.68 4.51
CA PHE A 13 -16.40 -4.43 4.15
C PHE A 13 -15.67 -4.55 2.81
N ILE A 14 -14.85 -5.59 2.64
CA ILE A 14 -14.09 -5.83 1.41
C ILE A 14 -15.01 -5.92 0.18
N SER A 15 -16.07 -6.71 0.28
CA SER A 15 -16.98 -6.98 -0.84
C SER A 15 -17.71 -5.72 -1.37
N ILE A 16 -17.90 -4.72 -0.52
CA ILE A 16 -18.65 -3.50 -0.87
C ILE A 16 -17.74 -2.26 -1.03
N ILE A 17 -16.41 -2.41 -1.05
CA ILE A 17 -15.48 -1.30 -1.26
C ILE A 17 -15.86 -0.53 -2.53
N GLY A 18 -16.10 0.77 -2.37
CA GLY A 18 -16.46 1.69 -3.44
C GLY A 18 -17.86 1.52 -4.01
N LYS A 19 -18.67 0.62 -3.43
CA LYS A 19 -20.04 0.36 -3.83
C LYS A 19 -21.01 0.96 -2.81
N LYS A 20 -22.22 1.22 -3.26
CA LYS A 20 -23.36 1.60 -2.42
C LYS A 20 -24.52 0.69 -2.79
N LEU A 21 -24.83 -0.24 -1.88
CA LEU A 21 -25.64 -1.42 -2.17
C LEU A 21 -26.83 -1.52 -1.22
N THR A 22 -27.91 -2.16 -1.65
CA THR A 22 -28.95 -2.66 -0.72
C THR A 22 -28.41 -3.85 0.10
N ILE A 23 -29.18 -4.32 1.09
CA ILE A 23 -28.81 -5.50 1.88
C ILE A 23 -28.72 -6.75 0.97
N GLU A 24 -29.65 -6.89 0.02
CA GLU A 24 -29.70 -8.01 -0.93
C GLU A 24 -28.50 -8.01 -1.86
N GLU A 25 -28.15 -6.85 -2.42
CA GLU A 25 -26.96 -6.70 -3.27
C GLU A 25 -25.68 -7.01 -2.48
N ALA A 26 -25.56 -6.48 -1.25
CA ALA A 26 -24.40 -6.76 -0.39
C ALA A 26 -24.31 -8.22 0.05
N SER A 27 -25.45 -8.89 0.26
CA SER A 27 -25.51 -10.33 0.53
C SER A 27 -24.96 -11.13 -0.65
N SER A 28 -25.35 -10.79 -1.87
CA SER A 28 -24.82 -11.44 -3.09
C SER A 28 -23.31 -11.23 -3.25
N GLU A 29 -22.80 -10.04 -2.97
CA GLU A 29 -21.39 -9.67 -3.15
C GLU A 29 -20.47 -10.25 -2.06
N SER A 30 -20.98 -10.37 -0.82
CA SER A 30 -20.22 -10.89 0.32
C SER A 30 -20.37 -12.40 0.53
N GLU A 31 -21.31 -13.03 -0.19
CA GLU A 31 -21.76 -14.41 0.03
C GLU A 31 -22.25 -14.67 1.47
N LEU A 32 -22.62 -13.62 2.20
CA LEU A 32 -23.28 -13.71 3.50
C LEU A 32 -24.79 -13.76 3.29
N SER A 33 -25.55 -14.39 4.19
CA SER A 33 -27.00 -14.33 4.11
C SER A 33 -27.51 -12.91 4.36
N ILE A 34 -28.69 -12.57 3.82
CA ILE A 34 -29.37 -11.28 4.04
C ILE A 34 -29.50 -10.99 5.53
N ASP A 35 -29.95 -11.97 6.32
CA ASP A 35 -30.09 -11.84 7.78
C ASP A 35 -28.75 -11.52 8.44
N ARG A 36 -27.67 -12.16 7.99
CA ARG A 36 -26.34 -11.91 8.56
C ARG A 36 -25.83 -10.53 8.23
N VAL A 37 -26.02 -10.06 6.99
CA VAL A 37 -25.68 -8.68 6.61
C VAL A 37 -26.47 -7.69 7.48
N ALA A 38 -27.78 -7.90 7.63
CA ALA A 38 -28.66 -7.05 8.45
C ALA A 38 -28.22 -7.00 9.93
N GLU A 39 -27.80 -8.14 10.50
CA GLU A 39 -27.27 -8.23 11.86
C GLU A 39 -25.95 -7.45 12.00
N LEU A 40 -25.00 -7.66 11.09
CA LEU A 40 -23.69 -6.99 11.11
C LEU A 40 -23.84 -5.47 11.03
N ILE A 41 -24.72 -4.96 10.16
CA ILE A 41 -24.93 -3.52 10.05
C ILE A 41 -25.79 -2.95 11.18
N SER A 42 -26.45 -3.77 11.99
CA SER A 42 -27.25 -3.32 13.14
C SER A 42 -26.48 -3.38 14.47
N ASN A 43 -25.37 -4.12 14.51
CA ASN A 43 -24.49 -4.20 15.67
C ASN A 43 -23.66 -2.91 15.85
N GLN A 44 -23.71 -2.31 17.04
CA GLN A 44 -22.99 -1.06 17.34
C GLN A 44 -21.46 -1.14 17.14
N GLU A 45 -20.82 -2.28 17.43
CA GLU A 45 -19.38 -2.43 17.25
C GLU A 45 -18.97 -2.43 15.77
N SER A 46 -19.85 -2.91 14.90
CA SER A 46 -19.62 -3.08 13.47
C SER A 46 -20.12 -1.88 12.66
N LEU A 47 -21.15 -1.20 13.15
CA LEU A 47 -21.79 -0.06 12.48
C LEU A 47 -20.79 1.06 12.13
N LYS A 48 -19.77 1.28 12.96
CA LYS A 48 -18.74 2.31 12.69
C LYS A 48 -17.97 2.09 11.37
N PHE A 49 -18.00 0.89 10.80
CA PHE A 49 -17.35 0.57 9.52
C PHE A 49 -18.27 0.72 8.30
N PHE A 50 -19.55 1.05 8.51
CA PHE A 50 -20.55 1.16 7.46
C PHE A 50 -21.36 2.44 7.59
N LYS A 51 -21.60 3.12 6.45
CA LYS A 51 -22.54 4.23 6.36
C LYS A 51 -23.89 3.67 5.91
N LYS A 52 -24.98 4.17 6.50
CA LYS A 52 -26.35 3.85 6.13
C LYS A 52 -27.01 5.07 5.52
N GLU A 53 -27.72 4.86 4.42
CA GLU A 53 -28.53 5.89 3.78
C GLU A 53 -29.95 5.37 3.58
N GLU A 54 -30.89 6.00 4.28
CA GLU A 54 -32.32 5.69 4.24
C GLU A 54 -32.98 6.66 3.26
N ASN A 55 -33.25 6.20 2.05
CA ASN A 55 -34.04 6.98 1.09
C ASN A 55 -35.29 6.17 0.69
N LYS A 56 -35.26 5.40 -0.41
CA LYS A 56 -36.33 4.45 -0.78
C LYS A 56 -36.11 3.06 -0.20
N ASP A 57 -34.88 2.56 -0.34
CA ASP A 57 -34.39 1.33 0.26
C ASP A 57 -33.16 1.66 1.11
N LEU A 58 -32.94 0.93 2.21
CA LEU A 58 -31.76 1.08 3.04
C LEU A 58 -30.53 0.67 2.22
N LYS A 59 -29.63 1.63 1.97
CA LYS A 59 -28.35 1.38 1.31
C LYS A 59 -27.19 1.46 2.29
N ILE A 60 -26.22 0.59 2.08
CA ILE A 60 -24.98 0.53 2.85
C ILE A 60 -23.77 0.82 1.97
N SER A 61 -22.76 1.45 2.55
CA SER A 61 -21.44 1.65 1.95
C SER A 61 -20.36 1.63 3.02
N CYS A 62 -19.10 1.48 2.63
CA CYS A 62 -17.99 1.51 3.59
C CYS A 62 -17.85 2.89 4.24
N ASN A 63 -17.61 2.89 5.56
CA ASN A 63 -17.00 4.03 6.24
C ASN A 63 -15.49 3.83 6.32
N TYR A 64 -14.69 4.74 5.75
CA TYR A 64 -13.24 4.64 5.77
C TYR A 64 -12.56 5.43 6.90
N SER A 65 -13.32 6.21 7.68
CA SER A 65 -12.76 7.12 8.70
C SER A 65 -11.89 6.41 9.74
N TRP A 66 -12.24 5.16 10.07
CA TRP A 66 -11.49 4.34 11.03
C TRP A 66 -10.03 4.10 10.61
N ILE A 67 -9.70 4.20 9.32
CA ILE A 67 -8.37 3.89 8.79
C ILE A 67 -7.37 4.96 9.23
N SER A 68 -7.69 6.24 9.01
CA SER A 68 -6.81 7.32 9.43
C SER A 68 -6.70 7.38 10.95
N GLU A 69 -7.79 7.12 11.68
CA GLU A 69 -7.79 7.04 13.14
C GLU A 69 -6.89 5.90 13.67
N ASN A 70 -6.93 4.74 13.01
CA ASN A 70 -6.05 3.61 13.36
C ASN A 70 -4.59 3.93 13.07
N LEU A 71 -4.31 4.58 11.93
CA LEU A 71 -2.97 5.04 11.57
C LEU A 71 -2.43 6.05 12.59
N SER A 72 -3.22 7.06 12.97
CA SER A 72 -2.83 8.07 13.97
C SER A 72 -2.53 7.51 15.35
N ALA A 73 -3.09 6.34 15.70
CA ALA A 73 -2.76 5.64 16.93
C ALA A 73 -1.39 4.93 16.87
N LYS A 74 -0.89 4.61 15.67
CA LYS A 74 0.36 3.87 15.44
C LYS A 74 1.53 4.78 15.06
N ILE A 75 1.27 5.84 14.32
CA ILE A 75 2.27 6.76 13.79
C ILE A 75 1.89 8.21 14.06
N LYS A 76 2.90 9.06 14.24
CA LYS A 76 2.69 10.50 14.48
C LYS A 76 2.30 11.18 13.16
N LEU A 77 1.02 11.52 13.03
CA LEU A 77 0.47 12.30 11.92
C LEU A 77 -0.09 13.62 12.43
N ARG A 78 0.08 14.68 11.64
CA ARG A 78 -0.52 16.00 11.88
C ARG A 78 -1.98 16.00 11.41
N THR A 79 -2.80 16.88 11.97
CA THR A 79 -4.23 17.00 11.60
C THR A 79 -4.45 17.10 10.10
N LYS A 80 -3.67 17.94 9.40
CA LYS A 80 -3.74 18.06 7.95
C LYS A 80 -3.42 16.75 7.21
N GLU A 81 -2.47 15.96 7.70
CA GLU A 81 -2.11 14.67 7.10
C GLU A 81 -3.23 13.63 7.30
N ILE A 82 -3.91 13.67 8.45
CA ILE A 82 -5.08 12.84 8.74
C ILE A 82 -6.23 13.19 7.79
N GLU A 83 -6.50 14.48 7.59
CA GLU A 83 -7.51 14.97 6.64
C GLU A 83 -7.20 14.54 5.20
N GLU A 84 -5.95 14.68 4.77
CA GLU A 84 -5.49 14.22 3.45
C GLU A 84 -5.67 12.71 3.28
N ILE A 85 -5.30 11.90 4.28
CA ILE A 85 -5.49 10.45 4.26
C ILE A 85 -6.99 10.11 4.19
N ASN A 86 -7.84 10.76 4.98
CA ASN A 86 -9.30 10.56 4.91
C ASN A 86 -9.84 10.83 3.50
N ALA A 87 -9.43 11.93 2.89
CA ALA A 87 -9.84 12.26 1.51
C ALA A 87 -9.35 11.19 0.51
N ILE A 88 -8.12 10.70 0.64
CA ILE A 88 -7.59 9.60 -0.17
C ILE A 88 -8.43 8.33 0.00
N MET A 89 -8.74 7.95 1.24
CA MET A 89 -9.49 6.72 1.52
C MET A 89 -10.93 6.76 1.02
N GLU A 90 -11.57 7.93 1.02
CA GLU A 90 -12.93 8.09 0.49
C GLU A 90 -12.95 8.16 -1.06
N THR A 91 -11.95 8.80 -1.69
CA THR A 91 -12.03 9.15 -3.12
C THR A 91 -11.16 8.32 -4.05
N LYS A 92 -9.99 7.89 -3.59
CA LYS A 92 -8.97 7.20 -4.40
C LYS A 92 -8.84 5.73 -4.06
N PHE A 93 -8.83 5.39 -2.77
CA PHE A 93 -8.65 4.01 -2.32
C PHE A 93 -9.66 3.02 -2.93
N PRO A 94 -10.95 3.34 -3.10
CA PRO A 94 -11.88 2.37 -3.66
C PRO A 94 -11.56 2.01 -5.13
N LYS A 95 -11.11 3.00 -5.90
CA LYS A 95 -10.65 2.79 -7.29
C LYS A 95 -9.36 1.97 -7.31
N HIS A 96 -8.43 2.30 -6.42
CA HIS A 96 -7.19 1.57 -6.24
C HIS A 96 -7.42 0.10 -5.87
N ALA A 97 -8.28 -0.16 -4.88
CA ALA A 97 -8.63 -1.52 -4.49
C ALA A 97 -9.30 -2.26 -5.66
N LYS A 98 -10.21 -1.61 -6.39
CA LYS A 98 -10.80 -2.24 -7.58
C LYS A 98 -9.75 -2.62 -8.63
N GLU A 99 -8.71 -1.82 -8.84
CA GLU A 99 -7.69 -2.08 -9.87
C GLU A 99 -6.62 -3.09 -9.42
N TYR A 100 -6.12 -2.97 -8.19
CA TYR A 100 -4.96 -3.74 -7.71
C TYR A 100 -5.31 -4.81 -6.69
N TRP A 101 -6.56 -4.84 -6.20
CA TRP A 101 -7.01 -5.82 -5.23
C TRP A 101 -8.04 -6.81 -5.79
N SER A 102 -8.59 -6.54 -6.97
CA SER A 102 -9.57 -7.45 -7.55
C SER A 102 -8.93 -8.71 -8.11
N ASP A 103 -9.59 -9.84 -7.87
CA ASP A 103 -9.43 -11.09 -8.59
C ASP A 103 -10.79 -11.46 -9.18
N ASP A 104 -10.84 -11.85 -10.46
CA ASP A 104 -12.09 -12.11 -11.20
C ASP A 104 -13.18 -11.04 -11.02
N SER A 105 -12.80 -9.75 -11.07
CA SER A 105 -13.65 -8.56 -10.91
C SER A 105 -14.18 -8.27 -9.49
N ASN A 106 -13.88 -9.11 -8.51
CA ASN A 106 -14.26 -8.92 -7.12
C ASN A 106 -13.05 -8.59 -6.26
N ILE A 107 -13.19 -7.59 -5.38
CA ILE A 107 -12.13 -7.26 -4.43
C ILE A 107 -12.12 -8.36 -3.37
N THR A 108 -11.00 -9.08 -3.25
CA THR A 108 -10.84 -10.15 -2.26
C THR A 108 -9.50 -10.02 -1.56
N ARG A 109 -9.42 -10.45 -0.30
CA ARG A 109 -8.17 -10.52 0.47
C ARG A 109 -8.17 -11.72 1.38
N ASP A 110 -7.00 -12.32 1.58
CA ASP A 110 -6.84 -13.41 2.53
C ASP A 110 -6.94 -12.88 3.96
N LEU A 111 -8.12 -13.04 4.55
CA LEU A 111 -8.41 -12.68 5.94
C LEU A 111 -7.92 -13.74 6.94
N VAL A 112 -7.43 -14.90 6.50
CA VAL A 112 -6.87 -15.93 7.39
C VAL A 112 -5.50 -15.49 7.88
N SER A 113 -4.60 -15.12 6.96
CA SER A 113 -3.24 -14.71 7.34
C SER A 113 -3.21 -13.32 7.97
N ARG A 114 -3.99 -12.35 7.48
CA ARG A 114 -3.92 -10.94 7.90
C ARG A 114 -5.29 -10.32 8.13
N THR A 115 -5.38 -9.36 9.04
CA THR A 115 -6.59 -8.56 9.21
C THR A 115 -6.79 -7.62 8.03
N LEU A 116 -8.01 -7.10 7.86
CA LEU A 116 -8.26 -6.06 6.85
C LEU A 116 -7.41 -4.81 7.10
N GLY A 117 -7.23 -4.39 8.36
CA GLY A 117 -6.38 -3.24 8.65
C GLY A 117 -4.91 -3.52 8.33
N GLU A 118 -4.39 -4.70 8.63
CA GLU A 118 -3.03 -5.11 8.24
C GLU A 118 -2.83 -5.09 6.71
N TRP A 119 -3.84 -5.51 5.93
CA TRP A 119 -3.79 -5.41 4.47
C TRP A 119 -3.72 -3.96 3.98
N ILE A 120 -4.58 -3.09 4.49
CA ILE A 120 -4.62 -1.68 4.11
C ILE A 120 -3.33 -0.99 4.54
N GLU A 121 -2.86 -1.21 5.77
CA GLU A 121 -1.62 -0.64 6.29
C GLU A 121 -0.40 -1.11 5.50
N SER A 122 -0.34 -2.41 5.17
CA SER A 122 0.74 -2.94 4.34
C SER A 122 0.76 -2.28 2.96
N GLU A 123 -0.40 -2.11 2.31
CA GLU A 123 -0.49 -1.46 1.01
C GLU A 123 -0.05 0.01 1.09
N LEU A 124 -0.57 0.78 2.06
CA LEU A 124 -0.19 2.18 2.25
C LEU A 124 1.31 2.32 2.54
N SER A 125 1.86 1.46 3.40
CA SER A 125 3.28 1.46 3.74
C SER A 125 4.16 1.11 2.52
N PHE A 126 3.78 0.06 1.79
CA PHE A 126 4.47 -0.41 0.58
C PHE A 126 4.52 0.70 -0.48
N LEU A 127 3.38 1.32 -0.77
CA LEU A 127 3.30 2.40 -1.76
C LEU A 127 4.04 3.65 -1.29
N ALA A 128 4.01 3.97 0.00
CA ALA A 128 4.78 5.10 0.52
C ALA A 128 6.30 4.92 0.31
N GLY A 129 6.78 3.67 0.40
CA GLY A 129 8.17 3.32 0.06
C GLY A 129 8.54 3.69 -1.37
N PHE A 130 7.75 3.26 -2.36
CA PHE A 130 8.02 3.61 -3.76
C PHE A 130 7.80 5.10 -4.06
N CYS A 131 6.74 5.72 -3.50
CA CYS A 131 6.50 7.15 -3.69
C CYS A 131 7.68 8.00 -3.22
N LEU A 132 8.30 7.64 -2.08
CA LEU A 132 9.51 8.31 -1.60
C LEU A 132 10.69 8.10 -2.53
N TRP A 133 10.93 6.84 -2.91
CA TRP A 133 12.05 6.48 -3.77
C TRP A 133 12.00 7.28 -5.09
N PHE A 134 10.84 7.28 -5.76
CA PHE A 134 10.68 8.03 -7.00
C PHE A 134 10.75 9.54 -6.80
N ARG A 135 10.24 10.08 -5.69
CA ARG A 135 10.35 11.52 -5.39
C ARG A 135 11.80 11.96 -5.19
N GLU A 136 12.66 11.09 -4.68
CA GLU A 136 14.08 11.37 -4.44
C GLU A 136 14.94 11.17 -5.68
N LYS A 137 14.59 10.21 -6.54
CA LYS A 137 15.43 9.76 -7.65
C LYS A 137 14.97 10.27 -9.02
N GLU A 138 13.74 10.74 -9.17
CA GLU A 138 13.26 11.28 -10.45
C GLU A 138 13.29 12.80 -10.48
N LEU A 139 14.00 13.34 -11.47
CA LEU A 139 13.99 14.74 -11.85
C LEU A 139 13.57 14.84 -13.31
N ASP A 140 12.50 15.58 -13.58
CA ASP A 140 12.01 15.87 -14.95
C ASP A 140 11.81 14.64 -15.86
N GLY A 141 11.37 13.51 -15.28
CA GLY A 141 11.09 12.27 -16.02
C GLY A 141 12.30 11.37 -16.28
N ASN A 142 13.51 11.81 -15.91
CA ASN A 142 14.70 10.97 -15.88
C ASN A 142 14.98 10.53 -14.45
N THR A 143 15.24 9.23 -14.26
CA THR A 143 15.69 8.71 -12.97
C THR A 143 17.19 8.89 -12.87
N ASP A 144 17.65 9.74 -11.95
CA ASP A 144 19.07 9.90 -11.63
C ASP A 144 19.53 8.75 -10.73
N LEU A 145 20.43 7.93 -11.27
CA LEU A 145 21.01 6.77 -10.59
C LEU A 145 22.47 7.03 -10.18
N SER A 146 22.99 8.23 -10.43
CA SER A 146 24.39 8.59 -10.22
C SER A 146 24.83 8.33 -8.78
N THR A 147 24.08 8.81 -7.79
CA THR A 147 24.39 8.55 -6.37
C THR A 147 24.39 7.06 -6.04
N LEU A 148 23.36 6.34 -6.50
CA LEU A 148 23.19 4.91 -6.20
C LEU A 148 24.37 4.09 -6.75
N ILE A 149 24.73 4.34 -8.00
CA ILE A 149 25.82 3.63 -8.68
C ILE A 149 27.16 4.07 -8.11
N SER A 150 27.37 5.37 -7.86
CA SER A 150 28.60 5.89 -7.28
C SER A 150 28.88 5.27 -5.92
N ASP A 151 27.86 5.12 -5.07
CA ASP A 151 27.99 4.45 -3.77
C ASP A 151 28.35 2.96 -3.97
N ALA A 152 27.68 2.28 -4.92
CA ALA A 152 27.90 0.86 -5.18
C ALA A 152 29.31 0.55 -5.76
N VAL A 153 29.88 1.43 -6.57
CA VAL A 153 31.21 1.25 -7.20
C VAL A 153 32.34 2.01 -6.49
N GLY A 154 32.00 2.97 -5.62
CA GLY A 154 32.92 3.88 -4.91
C GLY A 154 33.78 4.73 -5.82
N GLU A 155 33.26 5.06 -6.99
CA GLU A 155 33.82 6.03 -7.93
C GLU A 155 32.67 6.99 -8.29
N ASN A 156 32.99 8.24 -8.63
CA ASN A 156 31.96 9.17 -9.09
C ASN A 156 31.51 8.79 -10.50
N VAL A 157 30.26 8.34 -10.63
CA VAL A 157 29.65 7.93 -11.89
C VAL A 157 28.41 8.76 -12.15
N SER A 158 28.28 9.28 -13.37
CA SER A 158 27.03 9.86 -13.85
C SER A 158 26.24 8.78 -14.58
N ALA A 159 25.01 8.55 -14.13
CA ALA A 159 24.16 7.50 -14.68
C ALA A 159 22.68 7.88 -14.56
N SER A 160 21.92 7.54 -15.59
CA SER A 160 20.47 7.70 -15.62
C SER A 160 19.83 6.44 -16.19
N GLY A 161 18.57 6.22 -15.87
CA GLY A 161 17.83 5.06 -16.35
C GLY A 161 16.34 5.37 -16.53
N THR A 162 15.70 4.54 -17.35
CA THR A 162 14.24 4.50 -17.45
C THR A 162 13.75 3.28 -16.68
N ILE A 163 12.81 3.49 -15.77
CA ILE A 163 12.25 2.42 -14.93
C ILE A 163 10.82 2.18 -15.37
N GLU A 164 10.56 0.98 -15.90
CA GLU A 164 9.22 0.49 -16.14
C GLU A 164 8.59 0.08 -14.81
N PHE A 165 7.73 0.95 -14.29
CA PHE A 165 6.96 0.73 -13.06
C PHE A 165 5.56 1.28 -13.27
N ASP A 166 4.54 0.58 -12.77
CA ASP A 166 3.17 1.05 -12.86
C ASP A 166 2.94 2.27 -11.96
N ARG A 167 3.13 3.45 -12.53
CA ARG A 167 3.01 4.75 -11.84
C ARG A 167 1.60 5.04 -11.39
N LYS A 168 0.58 4.43 -12.01
CA LYS A 168 -0.81 4.65 -11.61
C LYS A 168 -1.05 4.18 -10.18
N ARG A 169 -0.36 3.12 -9.75
CA ARG A 169 -0.44 2.61 -8.38
C ARG A 169 0.04 3.63 -7.33
N LEU A 170 0.92 4.56 -7.71
CA LEU A 170 1.43 5.61 -6.83
C LEU A 170 0.48 6.80 -6.68
N GLU A 171 -0.50 6.96 -7.59
CA GLU A 171 -1.46 8.07 -7.56
C GLU A 171 -2.33 8.08 -6.30
N LEU A 172 -2.44 6.92 -5.62
CA LEU A 172 -3.08 6.80 -4.31
C LEU A 172 -2.45 7.78 -3.29
N LEU A 173 -1.12 7.83 -3.23
CA LEU A 173 -0.37 8.57 -2.20
C LEU A 173 0.44 9.76 -2.73
N LYS A 174 0.44 9.99 -4.05
CA LYS A 174 1.24 11.04 -4.70
C LYS A 174 1.08 12.44 -4.09
N THR A 175 -0.12 12.77 -3.59
CA THR A 175 -0.45 14.08 -3.02
C THR A 175 0.06 14.28 -1.60
N LEU A 176 0.50 13.20 -0.91
CA LEU A 176 0.98 13.30 0.46
C LEU A 176 2.35 13.98 0.53
N THR A 177 2.56 14.73 1.61
CA THR A 177 3.85 15.34 1.92
C THR A 177 4.93 14.29 2.16
N THR A 178 6.21 14.65 1.96
CA THR A 178 7.34 13.73 2.19
C THR A 178 7.35 13.20 3.62
N ASN A 179 7.05 14.03 4.61
CA ASN A 179 6.97 13.61 6.01
C ASN A 179 5.87 12.57 6.24
N ALA A 180 4.68 12.76 5.65
CA ALA A 180 3.61 11.77 5.75
C ALA A 180 3.99 10.44 5.10
N LEU A 181 4.64 10.48 3.93
CA LEU A 181 5.15 9.28 3.28
C LEU A 181 6.24 8.58 4.11
N ILE A 182 7.14 9.31 4.77
CA ILE A 182 8.15 8.74 5.67
C ILE A 182 7.47 7.99 6.82
N SER A 183 6.50 8.64 7.49
CA SER A 183 5.74 8.01 8.58
C SER A 183 5.00 6.75 8.12
N LEU A 184 4.37 6.77 6.94
CA LEU A 184 3.68 5.59 6.38
C LEU A 184 4.66 4.48 5.97
N LYS A 185 5.78 4.82 5.34
CA LYS A 185 6.84 3.86 4.96
C LYS A 185 7.36 3.13 6.19
N ASP A 186 7.56 3.85 7.30
CA ASP A 186 8.17 3.30 8.50
C ASP A 186 7.19 2.56 9.42
N MET A 187 5.89 2.63 9.15
CA MET A 187 4.85 1.91 9.90
C MET A 187 4.98 0.38 9.78
N SER A 188 5.50 -0.14 8.66
CA SER A 188 5.63 -1.59 8.46
C SER A 188 6.93 -1.96 7.74
N PRO A 189 7.40 -3.21 7.84
CA PRO A 189 8.52 -3.69 7.04
C PRO A 189 8.29 -3.55 5.53
N ALA A 190 7.04 -3.64 5.06
CA ALA A 190 6.72 -3.59 3.64
C ALA A 190 7.17 -2.29 2.97
N GLY A 191 7.01 -1.14 3.64
CA GLY A 191 7.46 0.15 3.10
C GLY A 191 8.99 0.28 3.05
N LYS A 192 9.68 -0.18 4.10
CA LYS A 192 11.16 -0.18 4.12
C LYS A 192 11.74 -1.10 3.05
N ILE A 193 11.15 -2.27 2.86
CA ILE A 193 11.52 -3.21 1.80
C ILE A 193 11.22 -2.58 0.44
N ALA A 194 10.04 -2.02 0.22
CA ALA A 194 9.67 -1.36 -1.04
C ALA A 194 10.70 -0.30 -1.45
N TYR A 195 11.03 0.63 -0.54
CA TYR A 195 12.01 1.67 -0.78
C TYR A 195 13.39 1.10 -1.16
N ARG A 196 13.90 0.10 -0.42
CA ARG A 196 15.22 -0.51 -0.70
C ARG A 196 15.20 -1.45 -1.92
N SER A 197 14.05 -2.04 -2.24
CA SER A 197 13.94 -3.04 -3.30
C SER A 197 14.23 -2.44 -4.67
N MET A 198 13.89 -1.17 -4.88
CA MET A 198 14.25 -0.44 -6.10
C MET A 198 15.77 -0.32 -6.28
N ASP A 199 16.47 0.10 -5.23
CA ASP A 199 17.95 0.20 -5.27
C ASP A 199 18.57 -1.15 -5.62
N VAL A 200 18.10 -2.24 -4.99
CA VAL A 200 18.60 -3.60 -5.23
C VAL A 200 18.28 -4.08 -6.64
N ALA A 201 17.06 -3.86 -7.13
CA ALA A 201 16.64 -4.29 -8.47
C ALA A 201 17.47 -3.60 -9.55
N ILE A 202 17.74 -2.31 -9.38
CA ILE A 202 18.54 -1.51 -10.32
C ILE A 202 20.00 -1.98 -10.32
N ILE A 203 20.62 -2.10 -9.14
CA ILE A 203 22.01 -2.58 -9.03
C ILE A 203 22.15 -3.98 -9.64
N LYS A 204 21.18 -4.87 -9.40
CA LYS A 204 21.18 -6.21 -9.99
C LYS A 204 21.03 -6.15 -11.50
N GLY A 205 20.08 -5.38 -12.02
CA GLY A 205 19.88 -5.25 -13.47
C GLY A 205 21.12 -4.73 -14.19
N ILE A 206 21.83 -3.75 -13.60
CA ILE A 206 23.10 -3.25 -14.13
C ILE A 206 24.16 -4.35 -14.09
N SER A 207 24.30 -5.06 -12.97
CA SER A 207 25.25 -6.16 -12.83
C SER A 207 24.99 -7.31 -13.80
N ASP A 208 23.74 -7.63 -14.10
CA ASP A 208 23.41 -8.69 -15.04
C ASP A 208 23.70 -8.27 -16.49
N GLY A 209 23.70 -6.97 -16.78
CA GLY A 209 23.97 -6.40 -18.12
C GLY A 209 25.41 -5.96 -18.38
N ASP A 210 26.24 -5.84 -17.35
CA ASP A 210 27.63 -5.36 -17.43
C ASP A 210 28.57 -6.30 -16.64
N GLU A 211 29.32 -7.13 -17.37
CA GLU A 211 30.23 -8.14 -16.81
C GLU A 211 31.38 -7.50 -16.01
N ASP A 212 31.87 -6.33 -16.43
CA ASP A 212 32.93 -5.61 -15.72
C ASP A 212 32.40 -5.06 -14.39
N TYR A 213 31.19 -4.49 -14.39
CA TYR A 213 30.51 -4.06 -13.18
C TYR A 213 30.22 -5.23 -12.23
N ALA A 214 29.76 -6.37 -12.75
CA ALA A 214 29.53 -7.59 -11.97
C ALA A 214 30.81 -8.07 -11.28
N ASN A 215 31.93 -8.08 -12.02
CA ASN A 215 33.24 -8.46 -11.50
C ASN A 215 33.74 -7.47 -10.44
N LYS A 216 33.55 -6.15 -10.63
CA LYS A 216 33.84 -5.13 -9.60
C LYS A 216 33.04 -5.36 -8.31
N MET A 217 31.74 -5.64 -8.41
CA MET A 217 30.87 -5.95 -7.27
C MET A 217 31.31 -7.21 -6.51
N LYS A 218 31.68 -8.27 -7.25
CA LYS A 218 32.19 -9.52 -6.68
C LYS A 218 33.50 -9.29 -5.90
N ASN A 219 34.43 -8.52 -6.47
CA ASN A 219 35.71 -8.18 -5.84
C ASN A 219 35.54 -7.35 -4.56
N ARG A 220 34.52 -6.50 -4.47
CA ARG A 220 34.18 -5.72 -3.26
C ARG A 220 33.53 -6.55 -2.15
N THR A 221 32.82 -7.62 -2.48
CA THR A 221 32.14 -8.49 -1.50
C THR A 221 33.04 -9.61 -0.98
N LEU A 222 34.14 -9.92 -1.68
CA LEU A 222 35.10 -10.97 -1.32
C LEU A 222 35.82 -10.83 0.04
N PRO A 223 35.96 -9.64 0.69
CA PRO A 223 36.47 -9.56 2.06
C PRO A 223 35.41 -9.91 3.14
N GLN A 224 34.13 -9.96 2.79
CA GLN A 224 33.07 -10.35 3.73
C GLN A 224 32.71 -11.82 3.52
N GLU A 225 33.29 -12.71 4.34
CA GLU A 225 33.07 -14.17 4.32
C GLU A 225 31.60 -14.61 4.52
N LYS A 226 30.67 -13.69 4.78
CA LYS A 226 29.24 -14.00 4.86
C LYS A 226 28.50 -13.28 3.74
N ALA A 227 28.05 -14.08 2.76
CA ALA A 227 27.11 -13.66 1.74
C ALA A 227 25.89 -12.96 2.37
N TRP A 228 25.70 -11.68 2.04
CA TRP A 228 24.62 -10.84 2.55
C TRP A 228 23.22 -11.37 2.22
N TRP A 229 23.09 -12.16 1.15
CA TRP A 229 21.84 -12.81 0.74
C TRP A 229 21.47 -14.06 1.58
N LYS A 230 22.35 -14.56 2.45
CA LYS A 230 22.02 -15.67 3.38
C LYS A 230 21.22 -15.20 4.62
N PHE A 231 20.79 -13.93 4.66
CA PHE A 231 19.97 -13.37 5.73
C PHE A 231 18.49 -13.22 5.37
N TRP A 232 18.04 -13.87 4.29
CA TRP A 232 16.62 -13.96 3.90
C TRP A 232 16.22 -15.42 3.69
#